data_AF-A0A0F0G5N9-F1
#
_entry.id   AF-A0A0F0G5N9-F1
#
_cell.length_a   1.000
_cell.length_b   1.000
_cell.length_c   1.000
_cell.angle_alpha   90.00
_cell.angle_beta   90.00
_cell.angle_gamma   90.00
#
_symmetry.space_group_name_H-M   'P 1'
#
loop_
_entity.id
_entity.type
_entity.pdbx_description
1 polymer ?
#
loop_
_entity_poly.entity_id
_entity_poly.type
_entity_poly.pdbx_seq_one_letter_code
_entity_poly.pdbx_strand_id
1 'polypeptide(L)'
;MSNIDNQNMASTSGFAKGLFIGGLIGAAAALLFAPKPGRDLRSDLSEKMTVVSDKTKDVASVVSSKATDLAKTVSTKTADVAKTVAESKDNIVSSVTKASADVANEAAKADKEVMDATAQAAKDTQKQLNANS
;
A
#
# COMPACT_ATOMS: atom_id res chain seq x y z
N MET A 1 -25.38 -19.99 -31.14
CA MET A 1 -23.92 -19.79 -31.21
C MET A 1 -23.61 -18.33 -30.93
N SER A 2 -23.50 -17.94 -29.65
CA SER A 2 -22.98 -16.62 -29.21
C SER A 2 -22.65 -16.66 -27.71
N ASN A 3 -21.71 -15.79 -27.31
CA ASN A 3 -21.39 -15.30 -25.96
C ASN A 3 -20.19 -15.93 -25.23
N ILE A 4 -19.03 -15.85 -25.88
CA ILE A 4 -17.72 -15.83 -25.20
C ILE A 4 -17.18 -14.40 -25.34
N ASP A 5 -17.72 -13.45 -24.55
CA ASP A 5 -17.27 -12.04 -24.54
C ASP A 5 -17.21 -11.46 -23.11
N ASN A 6 -16.91 -12.29 -22.10
CA ASN A 6 -16.87 -11.83 -20.70
C ASN A 6 -15.62 -12.26 -19.92
N GLN A 7 -14.48 -12.49 -20.59
CA GLN A 7 -13.23 -12.88 -19.92
C GLN A 7 -12.13 -11.81 -19.90
N ASN A 8 -12.38 -10.62 -20.46
CA ASN A 8 -11.41 -9.51 -20.44
C ASN A 8 -11.71 -8.42 -19.38
N MET A 9 -12.85 -8.49 -18.69
CA MET A 9 -13.25 -7.50 -17.67
C MET A 9 -12.91 -7.92 -16.23
N ALA A 10 -12.60 -9.19 -15.97
CA ALA A 10 -12.32 -9.69 -14.63
C ALA A 10 -10.91 -9.28 -14.12
N SER A 11 -9.89 -9.32 -14.99
CA SER A 11 -8.48 -9.10 -14.60
C SER A 11 -8.16 -7.64 -14.27
N THR A 12 -8.66 -6.68 -15.03
CA THR A 12 -8.48 -5.24 -14.76
C THR A 12 -9.18 -4.81 -13.48
N SER A 13 -10.35 -5.39 -13.18
CA SER A 13 -11.09 -5.08 -11.95
C SER A 13 -10.35 -5.54 -10.69
N GLY A 14 -9.64 -6.68 -10.73
CA GLY A 14 -8.82 -7.17 -9.64
C GLY A 14 -7.56 -6.32 -9.42
N PHE A 15 -6.89 -5.92 -10.50
CA PHE A 15 -5.71 -5.06 -10.44
C PHE A 15 -6.04 -3.66 -9.89
N ALA A 16 -7.13 -3.02 -10.34
CA ALA A 16 -7.53 -1.70 -9.87
C ALA A 16 -7.87 -1.70 -8.36
N LYS A 17 -8.53 -2.76 -7.87
CA LYS A 17 -8.79 -2.95 -6.44
C LYS A 17 -7.49 -3.17 -5.65
N GLY A 18 -6.56 -3.95 -6.21
CA GLY A 18 -5.22 -4.17 -5.62
C GLY A 18 -4.39 -2.89 -5.52
N LEU A 19 -4.38 -2.08 -6.58
CA LEU A 19 -3.69 -0.78 -6.62
C LEU A 19 -4.31 0.21 -5.63
N PHE A 20 -5.64 0.24 -5.47
CA PHE A 20 -6.29 1.13 -4.51
C PHE A 20 -5.91 0.79 -3.06
N ILE A 21 -5.98 -0.49 -2.69
CA ILE A 21 -5.64 -0.95 -1.33
C ILE A 21 -4.13 -0.81 -1.08
N GLY A 22 -3.30 -1.25 -2.04
CA GLY A 22 -1.85 -1.15 -1.96
C GLY A 22 -1.35 0.30 -1.97
N GLY A 23 -2.01 1.18 -2.71
CA GLY A 23 -1.71 2.60 -2.79
C GLY A 23 -1.98 3.33 -1.47
N LEU A 24 -3.08 3.01 -0.78
CA LEU A 24 -3.36 3.58 0.55
C LEU A 24 -2.31 3.15 1.59
N ILE A 25 -1.95 1.85 1.61
CA ILE A 25 -0.92 1.32 2.52
C ILE A 25 0.45 1.91 2.18
N GLY A 26 0.80 1.98 0.90
CA GLY A 26 2.06 2.55 0.40
C GLY A 26 2.19 4.04 0.70
N ALA A 27 1.11 4.82 0.53
CA ALA A 27 1.09 6.24 0.87
C ALA A 27 1.25 6.48 2.37
N ALA A 28 0.57 5.69 3.21
CA ALA A 28 0.74 5.77 4.66
C ALA A 28 2.18 5.43 5.08
N ALA A 29 2.77 4.37 4.49
CA ALA A 29 4.15 4.00 4.72
C ALA A 29 5.15 5.06 4.23
N ALA A 30 4.88 5.68 3.08
CA ALA A 30 5.68 6.78 2.53
C ALA A 30 5.61 8.03 3.42
N LEU A 31 4.42 8.39 3.92
CA LEU A 31 4.26 9.48 4.88
C LEU A 31 4.97 9.19 6.20
N LEU A 32 4.97 7.92 6.66
CA LEU A 32 5.69 7.50 7.87
C LEU A 32 7.21 7.52 7.69
N PHE A 33 7.71 7.13 6.51
CA PHE A 33 9.14 7.10 6.17
C PHE A 33 9.68 8.47 5.70
N ALA A 34 8.79 9.41 5.33
CA ALA A 34 9.17 10.78 5.05
C ALA A 34 9.80 11.40 6.32
N PRO A 35 10.96 12.06 6.25
CA PRO A 35 11.83 12.33 7.40
C PRO A 35 11.35 13.42 8.40
N LYS A 36 10.05 13.78 8.46
CA LYS A 36 9.55 14.91 9.28
C LYS A 36 8.23 14.80 10.09
N PRO A 37 7.43 13.72 10.16
CA PRO A 37 6.22 13.71 11.00
C PRO A 37 6.44 13.23 12.45
N GLY A 38 7.55 12.57 12.78
CA GLY A 38 7.69 11.84 14.05
C GLY A 38 7.90 12.71 15.31
N ARG A 39 8.53 13.88 15.18
CA ARG A 39 8.91 14.70 16.35
C ARG A 39 7.70 15.43 16.95
N ASP A 40 6.83 15.95 16.08
CA ASP A 40 5.67 16.74 16.49
C ASP A 40 4.50 15.82 16.88
N LEU A 41 4.33 14.68 16.20
CA LEU A 41 3.35 13.66 16.60
C LEU A 41 3.65 13.07 17.98
N ARG A 42 4.92 12.92 18.38
CA ARG A 42 5.25 12.38 19.72
C ARG A 42 4.91 13.37 20.83
N SER A 43 5.04 14.67 20.58
CA SER A 43 4.69 15.72 21.55
C SER A 43 3.17 15.75 21.79
N ASP A 44 2.38 15.80 20.72
CA ASP A 44 0.91 15.87 20.80
C ASP A 44 0.27 14.53 21.24
N LEU A 45 0.93 13.40 20.95
CA LEU A 45 0.49 12.08 21.37
C LEU A 45 0.77 11.82 22.86
N SER A 46 1.86 12.34 23.42
CA SER A 46 2.21 12.13 24.84
C SER A 46 1.17 12.75 25.78
N GLU A 47 0.61 13.91 25.42
CA GLU A 47 -0.40 14.62 26.21
C GLU A 47 -1.80 13.97 26.09
N LYS A 48 -2.10 13.34 24.94
CA LYS A 48 -3.36 12.62 24.69
C LYS A 48 -3.32 11.13 25.08
N MET A 49 -2.14 10.52 25.23
CA MET A 49 -1.97 9.09 25.54
C MET A 49 -2.44 8.70 26.94
N THR A 50 -2.40 9.61 27.91
CA THR A 50 -2.80 9.30 29.29
C THR A 50 -4.30 9.05 29.40
N VAL A 51 -5.14 9.83 28.69
CA VAL A 51 -6.60 9.66 28.67
C VAL A 51 -7.02 8.53 27.71
N VAL A 52 -6.24 8.29 26.66
CA VAL A 52 -6.47 7.20 25.71
C VAL A 52 -6.07 5.85 26.29
N SER A 53 -5.04 5.75 27.14
CA SER A 53 -4.61 4.47 27.76
C SER A 53 -5.72 3.76 28.52
N ASP A 54 -6.50 4.48 29.34
CA ASP A 54 -7.57 3.86 30.13
C ASP A 54 -8.72 3.34 29.26
N LYS A 55 -9.14 4.08 28.23
CA LYS A 55 -10.11 3.59 27.23
C LYS A 55 -9.52 2.51 26.32
N THR A 56 -8.22 2.54 26.08
CA THR A 56 -7.51 1.53 25.27
C THR A 56 -7.47 0.21 25.99
N LYS A 57 -7.42 0.17 27.33
CA LYS A 57 -7.42 -1.11 28.06
C LYS A 57 -8.74 -1.88 27.87
N ASP A 58 -9.87 -1.20 27.91
CA ASP A 58 -11.18 -1.82 27.66
C ASP A 58 -11.38 -2.19 26.18
N VAL A 59 -11.01 -1.29 25.26
CA VAL A 59 -11.11 -1.55 23.82
C VAL A 59 -10.13 -2.65 23.40
N ALA A 60 -8.90 -2.66 23.92
CA ALA A 60 -7.91 -3.69 23.65
C ALA A 60 -8.34 -5.04 24.19
N SER A 61 -9.08 -5.11 25.31
CA SER A 61 -9.63 -6.38 25.80
C SER A 61 -10.71 -6.93 24.87
N VAL A 62 -11.64 -6.08 24.42
CA VAL A 62 -12.69 -6.45 23.46
C VAL A 62 -12.12 -6.80 22.08
N VAL A 63 -11.16 -6.01 21.61
CA VAL A 63 -10.44 -6.25 20.35
C VAL A 63 -9.58 -7.49 20.45
N SER A 64 -8.88 -7.73 21.56
CA SER A 64 -8.07 -8.93 21.76
C SER A 64 -8.94 -10.20 21.76
N SER A 65 -10.08 -10.20 22.43
CA SER A 65 -11.05 -11.31 22.36
C SER A 65 -11.57 -11.52 20.94
N LYS A 66 -12.08 -10.47 20.28
CA LYS A 66 -12.57 -10.58 18.89
C LYS A 66 -11.46 -10.93 17.89
N ALA A 67 -10.25 -10.44 18.11
CA ALA A 67 -9.08 -10.73 17.30
C ALA A 67 -8.62 -12.17 17.50
N THR A 68 -8.76 -12.74 18.70
CA THR A 68 -8.46 -14.14 18.97
C THR A 68 -9.46 -15.06 18.27
N ASP A 69 -10.75 -14.74 18.29
CA ASP A 69 -11.79 -15.49 17.59
C ASP A 69 -11.69 -15.35 16.07
N LEU A 70 -11.40 -14.13 15.59
CA LEU A 70 -11.12 -13.87 14.19
C LEU A 70 -9.83 -14.56 13.76
N ALA A 71 -8.78 -14.54 14.57
CA ALA A 71 -7.52 -15.22 14.29
C ALA A 71 -7.73 -16.74 14.24
N LYS A 72 -8.56 -17.34 15.11
CA LYS A 72 -8.91 -18.76 14.99
C LYS A 72 -9.64 -19.08 13.69
N THR A 73 -10.63 -18.25 13.32
CA THR A 73 -11.44 -18.44 12.11
C THR A 73 -10.64 -18.19 10.83
N VAL A 74 -9.80 -17.16 10.84
CA VAL A 74 -8.89 -16.82 9.75
C VAL A 74 -7.79 -17.85 9.68
N SER A 75 -7.18 -18.28 10.78
CA SER A 75 -6.10 -19.28 10.75
C SER A 75 -6.57 -20.63 10.20
N THR A 76 -7.80 -21.06 10.48
CA THR A 76 -8.37 -22.28 9.87
C THR A 76 -8.61 -22.11 8.37
N LYS A 77 -9.26 -21.01 7.95
CA LYS A 77 -9.44 -20.72 6.50
C LYS A 77 -8.11 -20.46 5.77
N THR A 78 -7.13 -19.89 6.47
CA THR A 78 -5.80 -19.59 5.94
C THR A 78 -4.98 -20.85 5.80
N ALA A 79 -5.16 -21.87 6.66
CA ALA A 79 -4.50 -23.16 6.48
C ALA A 79 -4.97 -23.87 5.19
N ASP A 80 -6.27 -23.85 4.91
CA ASP A 80 -6.82 -24.42 3.66
C ASP A 80 -6.36 -23.65 2.42
N VAL A 81 -6.42 -22.31 2.46
CA VAL A 81 -5.92 -21.46 1.37
C VAL A 81 -4.41 -21.62 1.21
N ALA A 82 -3.65 -21.69 2.30
CA ALA A 82 -2.20 -21.88 2.25
C ALA A 82 -1.84 -23.23 1.63
N LYS A 83 -2.64 -24.28 1.86
CA LYS A 83 -2.45 -25.58 1.21
C LYS A 83 -2.69 -25.50 -0.30
N THR A 84 -3.78 -24.88 -0.74
CA THR A 84 -4.07 -24.66 -2.17
C THR A 84 -3.02 -23.77 -2.85
N VAL A 85 -2.52 -22.75 -2.14
CA VAL A 85 -1.44 -21.86 -2.61
C VAL A 85 -0.10 -22.59 -2.63
N ALA A 86 0.18 -23.47 -1.66
CA ALA A 86 1.39 -24.28 -1.65
C ALA A 86 1.42 -25.28 -2.81
N GLU A 87 0.29 -25.87 -3.17
CA GLU A 87 0.15 -26.74 -4.35
C GLU A 87 0.21 -25.96 -5.68
N SER A 88 -0.19 -24.68 -5.67
CA SER A 88 -0.16 -23.78 -6.84
C SER A 88 1.04 -22.82 -6.87
N LYS A 89 2.02 -23.03 -5.98
CA LYS A 89 3.09 -22.06 -5.70
C LYS A 89 3.86 -21.69 -6.96
N ASP A 90 4.20 -22.66 -7.80
CA ASP A 90 5.05 -22.41 -8.97
C ASP A 90 4.34 -21.53 -10.02
N ASN A 91 3.04 -21.73 -10.22
CA ASN A 91 2.24 -20.94 -11.18
C ASN A 91 1.91 -19.54 -10.65
N ILE A 92 1.58 -19.43 -9.36
CA ILE A 92 1.26 -18.13 -8.74
C ILE A 92 2.53 -17.30 -8.58
N VAL A 93 3.62 -17.87 -8.07
CA VAL A 93 4.88 -17.15 -7.89
C VAL A 93 5.43 -16.68 -9.23
N SER A 94 5.38 -17.50 -10.28
CA SER A 94 5.76 -17.12 -11.64
C SER A 94 4.94 -15.93 -12.18
N SER A 95 3.62 -16.01 -12.06
CA SER A 95 2.71 -14.97 -12.56
C SER A 95 2.83 -13.66 -11.77
N VAL A 96 2.96 -13.75 -10.46
CA VAL A 96 3.17 -12.61 -9.57
C VAL A 96 4.54 -11.98 -9.81
N THR A 97 5.59 -12.78 -10.00
CA THR A 97 6.94 -12.26 -10.28
C THR A 97 6.97 -11.52 -11.61
N LYS A 98 6.34 -12.07 -12.67
CA LYS A 98 6.21 -11.37 -13.96
C LYS A 98 5.42 -10.08 -13.85
N ALA A 99 4.21 -10.14 -13.28
CA ALA A 99 3.38 -8.94 -13.12
C ALA A 99 4.07 -7.87 -12.25
N SER A 100 4.81 -8.29 -11.22
CA SER A 100 5.59 -7.37 -10.38
C SER A 100 6.77 -6.77 -11.13
N ALA A 101 7.45 -7.53 -11.99
CA ALA A 101 8.53 -7.02 -12.83
C ALA A 101 8.02 -6.01 -13.85
N ASP A 102 6.86 -6.26 -14.47
CA ASP A 102 6.23 -5.33 -15.41
C ASP A 102 5.79 -4.04 -14.71
N VAL A 103 5.15 -4.14 -13.54
CA VAL A 103 4.78 -2.98 -12.72
C VAL A 103 6.01 -2.20 -12.25
N ALA A 104 7.07 -2.88 -11.82
CA ALA A 104 8.31 -2.23 -11.39
C ALA A 104 9.00 -1.48 -12.53
N ASN A 105 9.03 -2.05 -13.74
CA ASN A 105 9.57 -1.38 -14.92
C ASN A 105 8.74 -0.15 -15.32
N GLU A 106 7.40 -0.25 -15.27
CA GLU A 106 6.52 0.88 -15.58
C GLU A 106 6.64 1.99 -14.53
N ALA A 107 6.71 1.63 -13.24
CA ALA A 107 6.94 2.57 -12.16
C ALA A 107 8.30 3.28 -12.28
N ALA A 108 9.37 2.54 -12.60
CA ALA A 108 10.69 3.11 -12.79
C ALA A 108 10.76 4.08 -14.00
N LYS A 109 9.98 3.82 -15.05
CA LYS A 109 9.84 4.76 -16.18
C LYS A 109 9.08 6.02 -15.78
N ALA A 110 7.94 5.87 -15.12
CA ALA A 110 7.13 6.99 -14.65
C ALA A 110 7.93 7.89 -13.68
N ASP A 111 8.70 7.31 -12.75
CA ASP A 111 9.57 8.05 -11.84
C ASP A 111 10.66 8.83 -12.60
N LYS A 112 11.26 8.25 -13.64
CA LYS A 112 12.23 8.95 -14.50
C LYS A 112 11.61 10.14 -15.23
N GLU A 113 10.44 9.96 -15.82
CA GLU A 113 9.75 11.04 -16.55
C GLU A 113 9.33 12.17 -15.60
N VAL A 114 8.84 11.83 -14.40
CA VAL A 114 8.51 12.81 -13.36
C VAL A 114 9.77 13.54 -12.87
N MET A 115 10.88 12.83 -12.66
CA MET A 115 12.15 13.46 -12.26
C MET A 115 12.70 14.40 -13.34
N ASP A 116 12.66 14.01 -14.61
CA ASP A 116 13.13 14.85 -15.71
C ASP A 116 12.26 16.10 -15.87
N ALA A 117 10.93 15.95 -15.80
CA ALA A 117 10.00 17.08 -15.81
C ALA A 117 10.21 18.02 -14.61
N THR A 118 10.44 17.46 -13.42
CA THR A 118 10.67 18.23 -12.19
C THR A 118 12.03 18.94 -12.22
N ALA A 119 13.07 18.29 -12.73
CA ALA A 119 14.40 18.88 -12.87
C ALA A 119 14.42 20.01 -13.91
N GLN A 120 13.67 19.86 -15.01
CA GLN A 120 13.50 20.90 -16.02
C GLN A 120 12.74 22.11 -15.44
N ALA A 121 11.62 21.86 -14.77
CA ALA A 121 10.83 22.91 -14.11
C ALA A 121 11.63 23.65 -13.02
N ALA A 122 12.46 22.94 -12.25
CA ALA A 122 13.34 23.54 -11.25
C ALA A 122 14.40 24.45 -11.88
N LYS A 123 15.02 24.04 -13.00
CA LYS A 123 16.00 24.86 -13.72
C LYS A 123 15.39 26.12 -14.32
N ASP A 124 14.18 26.01 -14.89
CA ASP A 124 13.48 27.16 -15.47
C ASP A 124 13.01 28.14 -14.39
N THR A 125 12.54 27.62 -13.25
CA THR A 125 12.20 28.45 -12.08
C THR A 125 13.41 29.18 -11.52
N GLN A 126 14.57 28.50 -11.44
CA GLN A 126 15.80 29.10 -10.93
C GLN A 126 16.39 30.16 -11.88
N LYS A 127 16.25 29.97 -13.20
CA LYS A 127 16.60 31.00 -14.19
C LYS A 127 15.71 32.25 -14.08
N GLN A 128 14.41 32.07 -13.88
CA GLN A 128 13.48 33.21 -13.72
C GLN A 128 13.71 33.98 -12.42
N LEU A 129 14.09 33.31 -11.34
CA LEU A 129 14.45 33.96 -10.07
C LEU A 129 15.73 34.81 -10.19
N ASN A 130 16.75 34.32 -10.89
CA ASN A 130 18.02 35.04 -11.05
C ASN A 130 17.99 36.15 -12.11
N ALA A 131 17.00 36.16 -13.01
CA ALA A 131 16.84 37.19 -14.04
C ALA A 131 16.02 38.41 -13.57
N ASN A 132 15.39 38.33 -12.37
CA ASN A 132 14.54 39.38 -11.81
C ASN A 132 15.14 40.05 -10.56
N SER A 133 16.47 39.90 -10.37
CA SER A 133 17.32 40.60 -9.37
C SER A 133 18.41 41.38 -10.10
#